data_AF-A0A7V6CDK8-F1
#
_entry.id   AF-A0A7V6CDK8-F1
#
_cell.length_a   1.000
_cell.length_b   1.000
_cell.length_c   1.000
_cell.angle_alpha   90.00
_cell.angle_beta   90.00
_cell.angle_gamma   90.00
#
_symmetry.space_group_name_H-M   'P 1'
#
loop_
_entity.id
_entity.type
_entity.pdbx_description
1 polymer ?
#
loop_
_entity_poly.entity_id
_entity_poly.type
_entity_poly.pdbx_seq_one_letter_code
_entity_poly.pdbx_strand_id
1 'polypeptide(L)'
;MFKLKPAHFLIVKSSGEIEEISYWSLEIFFEEGRSQRDSWLKRGEDELAQELKDILTESFKLRLVSDVPVGMFLSGSIDSSTVCALLAKEGIKLKTFTIGFYEREYNEAEYAKKVAEYLGTEHTEPYCTPKEAFEIIPKFPEIYDEPFGDSSAIPTYLVSKLARSQVKVSLSADGGDEQFCGYSRYWLISNRIRKFSRLPFSGLISKSLDVVHPDLAQDLRHFKTNTAKIHKFQRQVYKAEKCAKI
;
A
#
# COMPACT_ATOMS: atom_id res chain seq x y z
N MET A 1 4.88 6.39 26.31
CA MET A 1 4.07 6.92 25.20
C MET A 1 3.29 5.76 24.62
N PHE A 2 1.97 5.85 24.49
CA PHE A 2 1.12 4.79 23.94
C PHE A 2 0.40 5.32 22.69
N LYS A 3 0.28 4.49 21.65
CA LYS A 3 -0.44 4.82 20.41
C LYS A 3 -1.86 4.28 20.50
N LEU A 4 -2.85 5.12 20.23
CA LEU A 4 -4.24 4.68 20.14
C LEU A 4 -4.39 3.72 18.94
N LYS A 5 -5.09 2.61 19.15
CA LYS A 5 -5.34 1.64 18.07
C LYS A 5 -6.19 2.27 16.97
N PRO A 6 -5.96 1.93 15.70
CA PRO A 6 -6.86 2.32 14.61
C PRO A 6 -8.30 1.91 14.93
N ALA A 7 -9.28 2.72 14.51
CA ALA A 7 -10.70 2.46 14.73
C ALA A 7 -11.16 2.36 16.19
N HIS A 8 -10.46 3.04 17.11
CA HIS A 8 -10.86 3.16 18.52
C HIS A 8 -10.99 4.62 18.93
N PHE A 9 -11.85 4.91 19.92
CA PHE A 9 -11.83 6.16 20.68
C PHE A 9 -11.60 5.88 22.16
N LEU A 10 -11.01 6.85 22.87
CA LEU A 10 -10.82 6.79 24.32
C LEU A 10 -11.80 7.74 25.01
N ILE A 11 -12.51 7.25 26.00
CA ILE A 11 -13.24 8.07 26.97
C ILE A 11 -12.39 8.16 28.23
N VAL A 12 -11.98 9.37 28.60
CA VAL A 12 -11.29 9.63 29.88
C VAL A 12 -12.30 10.29 30.82
N LYS A 13 -12.74 9.55 31.84
CA LYS A 13 -13.67 10.05 32.85
C LYS A 13 -12.95 10.98 33.81
N SER A 14 -13.67 11.89 34.46
CA SER A 14 -13.10 12.81 35.47
C SER A 14 -12.48 12.10 36.67
N SER A 15 -12.85 10.83 36.92
CA SER A 15 -12.22 9.93 37.89
C SER A 15 -10.80 9.48 37.51
N GLY A 16 -10.38 9.71 36.26
CA GLY A 16 -9.14 9.17 35.68
C GLY A 16 -9.31 7.77 35.06
N GLU A 17 -10.51 7.19 35.09
CA GLU A 17 -10.81 5.93 34.40
C GLU A 17 -10.80 6.14 32.88
N ILE A 18 -10.14 5.22 32.17
CA ILE A 18 -10.02 5.23 30.71
C ILE A 18 -10.80 4.04 30.16
N GLU A 19 -11.71 4.32 29.23
CA GLU A 19 -12.45 3.32 28.47
C GLU A 19 -12.06 3.42 26.99
N GLU A 20 -11.62 2.30 26.41
CA GLU A 20 -11.26 2.20 24.99
C GLU A 20 -12.37 1.47 24.24
N ILE A 21 -12.95 2.12 23.23
CA ILE A 21 -14.08 1.60 22.47
C ILE A 21 -13.70 1.47 21.00
N SER A 22 -13.79 0.25 20.46
CA SER A 22 -13.67 -0.01 19.02
C SER A 22 -14.98 0.38 18.32
N TYR A 23 -14.90 1.28 17.34
CA TYR A 23 -16.08 1.68 16.55
C TYR A 23 -16.13 1.01 15.17
N TRP A 24 -15.05 0.34 14.76
CA TRP A 24 -15.00 -0.42 13.52
C TRP A 24 -13.95 -1.54 13.59
N SER A 25 -14.23 -2.68 12.95
CA SER A 25 -13.32 -3.82 12.87
C SER A 25 -13.31 -4.42 11.47
N LEU A 26 -12.10 -4.56 10.91
CA LEU A 26 -11.88 -5.20 9.62
C LEU A 26 -12.30 -6.68 9.64
N GLU A 27 -12.12 -7.37 10.76
CA GLU A 27 -12.48 -8.78 10.92
C GLU A 27 -13.99 -8.99 10.80
N ILE A 28 -14.76 -8.17 11.50
CA ILE A 28 -16.24 -8.19 11.45
C ILE A 28 -16.71 -7.93 10.01
N PHE A 29 -16.14 -6.91 9.36
CA PHE A 29 -16.48 -6.58 7.97
C PHE A 29 -16.23 -7.76 7.01
N PHE A 30 -15.09 -8.46 7.14
CA PHE A 30 -14.82 -9.64 6.31
C PHE A 30 -15.71 -10.83 6.63
N GLU A 31 -16.11 -11.03 7.88
CA GLU A 31 -17.06 -12.08 8.26
C GLU A 31 -18.44 -11.85 7.64
N GLU A 32 -18.93 -10.62 7.72
CA GLU A 32 -20.17 -10.21 7.07
C GLU A 32 -20.09 -10.39 5.56
N GLY A 33 -19.00 -9.92 4.93
CA GLY A 33 -18.77 -10.11 3.49
C GLY A 33 -18.72 -11.60 3.09
N ARG A 34 -18.09 -12.46 3.90
CA ARG A 34 -18.07 -13.91 3.68
C ARG A 34 -19.47 -14.51 3.73
N SER A 35 -20.31 -14.07 4.65
CA SER A 35 -21.70 -14.55 4.77
C SER A 35 -22.54 -14.25 3.52
N GLN A 36 -22.20 -13.17 2.80
CA GLN A 36 -22.90 -12.72 1.59
C GLN A 36 -22.25 -13.23 0.29
N ARG A 37 -21.11 -13.93 0.36
CA ARG A 37 -20.28 -14.30 -0.79
C ARG A 37 -21.06 -14.95 -1.93
N ASP A 38 -21.97 -15.88 -1.63
CA ASP A 38 -22.73 -16.60 -2.65
C ASP A 38 -23.73 -15.70 -3.38
N SER A 39 -24.16 -14.59 -2.77
CA SER A 39 -24.96 -13.56 -3.44
C SER A 39 -24.10 -12.79 -4.44
N TRP A 40 -22.90 -12.38 -4.04
CA TRP A 40 -21.95 -11.67 -4.90
C TRP A 40 -21.55 -12.50 -6.13
N LEU A 41 -21.31 -13.81 -5.95
CA LEU A 41 -20.92 -14.71 -7.04
C LEU A 41 -22.01 -14.95 -8.09
N LYS A 42 -23.26 -14.56 -7.83
CA LYS A 42 -24.37 -14.65 -8.80
C LYS A 42 -24.47 -13.42 -9.70
N ARG A 43 -23.79 -12.33 -9.36
CA ARG A 43 -23.79 -11.08 -10.13
C ARG A 43 -22.82 -11.16 -11.30
N GLY A 44 -23.10 -10.38 -12.35
CA GLY A 44 -22.24 -10.35 -13.54
C GLY A 44 -20.94 -9.60 -13.29
N GLU A 45 -19.86 -10.00 -13.98
CA GLU A 45 -18.56 -9.32 -13.86
C GLU A 45 -18.64 -7.84 -14.24
N ASP A 46 -19.29 -7.52 -15.37
CA ASP A 46 -19.47 -6.14 -15.83
C ASP A 46 -20.23 -5.27 -14.83
N GLU A 47 -21.23 -5.85 -14.16
CA GLU A 47 -22.02 -5.18 -13.13
C GLU A 47 -21.15 -4.85 -11.92
N LEU A 48 -20.36 -5.81 -11.44
CA LEU A 48 -19.45 -5.63 -10.31
C LEU A 48 -18.31 -4.66 -10.63
N ALA A 49 -17.78 -4.72 -11.85
CA ALA A 49 -16.73 -3.82 -12.32
C ALA A 49 -17.24 -2.37 -12.41
N GLN A 50 -18.48 -2.18 -12.89
CA GLN A 50 -19.10 -0.87 -12.95
C GLN A 50 -19.41 -0.32 -11.55
N GLU A 51 -19.92 -1.14 -10.63
CA GLU A 51 -20.12 -0.75 -9.23
C GLU A 51 -18.79 -0.38 -8.54
N LEU A 52 -17.75 -1.18 -8.71
CA LEU A 52 -16.42 -0.89 -8.16
C LEU A 52 -15.90 0.46 -8.68
N LYS A 53 -16.04 0.69 -9.98
CA LYS A 53 -15.65 1.95 -10.61
C LYS A 53 -16.42 3.13 -10.02
N ASP A 54 -17.72 2.99 -9.78
CA ASP A 54 -18.56 4.05 -9.20
C ASP A 54 -18.17 4.35 -7.75
N ILE A 55 -17.94 3.30 -6.94
CA ILE A 55 -17.47 3.42 -5.56
C ILE A 55 -16.10 4.10 -5.50
N LEU A 56 -15.15 3.67 -6.34
CA LEU A 56 -13.83 4.28 -6.39
C LEU A 56 -13.92 5.75 -6.82
N THR A 57 -14.66 6.04 -7.88
CA THR A 57 -14.84 7.42 -8.38
C THR A 57 -15.40 8.32 -7.28
N GLU A 58 -16.46 7.88 -6.60
CA GLU A 58 -17.08 8.65 -5.53
C GLU A 58 -16.14 8.82 -4.32
N SER A 59 -15.45 7.75 -3.91
CA SER A 59 -14.51 7.77 -2.80
C SER A 59 -13.41 8.83 -2.99
N PHE A 60 -12.90 8.98 -4.22
CA PHE A 60 -11.91 10.01 -4.51
C PHE A 60 -12.53 11.41 -4.69
N LYS A 61 -13.72 11.52 -5.27
CA LYS A 61 -14.43 12.81 -5.37
C LYS A 61 -14.71 13.42 -3.99
N LEU A 62 -15.13 12.61 -3.02
CA LEU A 62 -15.34 13.06 -1.64
C LEU A 62 -14.06 13.64 -1.01
N ARG A 63 -12.88 13.18 -1.43
CA ARG A 63 -11.57 13.64 -0.95
C ARG A 63 -11.04 14.86 -1.71
N LEU A 64 -11.71 15.29 -2.78
CA LEU A 64 -11.39 16.51 -3.51
C LEU A 64 -12.12 17.75 -2.98
N VAL A 65 -13.06 17.58 -2.04
CA VAL A 65 -13.75 18.70 -1.40
C VAL A 65 -12.75 19.49 -0.54
N SER A 66 -12.24 20.60 -1.08
CA SER A 66 -11.23 21.44 -0.44
C SER A 66 -11.32 22.88 -0.92
N ASP A 67 -11.04 23.84 -0.02
CA ASP A 67 -10.94 25.28 -0.34
C ASP A 67 -9.65 25.64 -1.09
N VAL A 68 -8.75 24.66 -1.29
CA VAL A 68 -7.45 24.83 -1.95
C VAL A 68 -7.26 23.77 -3.04
N PRO A 69 -6.41 24.04 -4.04
CA PRO A 69 -6.11 23.04 -5.06
C PRO A 69 -5.58 21.74 -4.45
N VAL A 70 -6.12 20.62 -4.91
CA VAL A 70 -5.72 19.27 -4.51
C VAL A 70 -4.83 18.66 -5.59
N GLY A 71 -3.68 18.14 -5.16
CA GLY A 71 -2.76 17.38 -6.00
C GLY A 71 -3.01 15.87 -5.97
N MET A 72 -2.33 15.15 -6.84
CA MET A 72 -2.28 13.69 -6.81
C MET A 72 -0.84 13.21 -7.00
N PHE A 73 -0.40 12.27 -6.16
CA PHE A 73 0.82 11.53 -6.43
C PHE A 73 0.57 10.53 -7.55
N LEU A 74 1.38 10.61 -8.61
CA LEU A 74 1.30 9.71 -9.74
C LEU A 74 2.57 8.87 -9.81
N SER A 75 2.39 7.57 -10.07
CA SER A 75 3.47 6.63 -10.28
C SER A 75 3.24 5.86 -11.58
N GLY A 76 4.14 4.92 -11.90
CA GLY A 76 3.92 3.98 -13.00
C GLY A 76 2.97 2.84 -12.67
N SER A 77 2.38 2.81 -11.46
CA SER A 77 1.51 1.73 -11.01
C SER A 77 0.09 1.87 -11.53
N ILE A 78 -0.64 0.75 -11.54
CA ILE A 78 -2.03 0.72 -11.94
C ILE A 78 -2.94 1.47 -10.96
N ASP A 79 -2.60 1.51 -9.67
CA ASP A 79 -3.44 2.13 -8.64
C ASP A 79 -3.57 3.64 -8.86
N SER A 80 -2.43 4.34 -8.88
CA SER A 80 -2.41 5.80 -9.07
C SER A 80 -2.91 6.20 -10.47
N SER A 81 -2.58 5.40 -11.49
CA SER A 81 -3.05 5.61 -12.86
C SER A 81 -4.57 5.46 -12.98
N THR A 82 -5.15 4.45 -12.32
CA THR A 82 -6.60 4.21 -12.31
C THR A 82 -7.33 5.38 -11.65
N VAL A 83 -6.87 5.80 -10.48
CA VAL A 83 -7.46 6.95 -9.77
C VAL A 83 -7.40 8.22 -10.61
N CYS A 84 -6.24 8.53 -11.20
CA CYS A 84 -6.10 9.70 -12.08
C CYS A 84 -7.05 9.62 -13.28
N ALA A 85 -7.18 8.44 -13.90
CA ALA A 85 -8.06 8.24 -15.04
C ALA A 85 -9.54 8.41 -14.69
N LEU A 86 -9.98 7.89 -13.54
CA LEU A 86 -11.35 8.06 -13.05
C LEU A 86 -11.69 9.54 -12.84
N LEU A 87 -10.81 10.27 -12.16
CA LEU A 87 -11.01 11.69 -11.89
C LEU A 87 -10.92 12.55 -13.16
N ALA A 88 -9.98 12.25 -14.06
CA ALA A 88 -9.86 12.95 -15.35
C ALA A 88 -11.12 12.75 -16.21
N LYS A 89 -11.72 11.55 -16.19
CA LYS A 89 -12.98 11.26 -16.89
C LYS A 89 -14.17 12.05 -16.37
N GLU A 90 -14.16 12.39 -15.08
CA GLU A 90 -15.13 13.30 -14.45
C GLU A 90 -14.87 14.79 -14.79
N GLY A 91 -13.90 15.08 -15.66
CA GLY A 91 -13.54 16.45 -16.07
C GLY A 91 -12.67 17.21 -15.07
N ILE A 92 -12.11 16.51 -14.08
CA ILE A 92 -11.31 17.11 -13.03
C ILE A 92 -9.89 17.35 -13.55
N LYS A 93 -9.45 18.60 -13.51
CA LYS A 93 -8.07 18.97 -13.86
C LYS A 93 -7.14 18.65 -12.70
N LEU A 94 -6.27 17.66 -12.89
CA LEU A 94 -5.35 17.20 -11.86
C LEU A 94 -3.97 17.86 -12.01
N LYS A 95 -3.41 18.29 -10.88
CA LYS A 95 -1.97 18.49 -10.72
C LYS A 95 -1.35 17.20 -10.24
N THR A 96 -0.45 16.62 -11.03
CA THR A 96 0.16 15.32 -10.73
C THR A 96 1.64 15.48 -10.43
N PHE A 97 2.13 14.72 -9.44
CA PHE A 97 3.49 14.82 -8.94
C PHE A 97 4.17 13.46 -8.93
N THR A 98 5.37 13.40 -9.51
CA THR A 98 6.24 12.22 -9.52
C THR A 98 7.66 12.63 -9.15
N ILE A 99 8.43 11.73 -8.55
CA ILE A 99 9.88 11.88 -8.42
C ILE A 99 10.56 10.84 -9.30
N GLY A 100 11.39 11.31 -10.23
CA GLY A 100 12.22 10.45 -11.06
C GLY A 100 13.56 10.12 -10.40
N PHE A 101 14.15 9.02 -10.84
CA PHE A 101 15.51 8.62 -10.47
C PHE A 101 16.32 8.43 -11.75
N TYR A 102 17.62 8.72 -11.70
CA TYR A 102 18.50 8.48 -12.86
C TYR A 102 18.80 7.00 -13.07
N GLU A 103 18.71 6.22 -12.00
CA GLU A 103 18.90 4.78 -11.99
C GLU A 103 17.65 4.10 -12.55
N ARG A 104 17.75 3.59 -13.79
CA ARG A 104 16.65 2.93 -14.52
C ARG A 104 15.92 1.84 -13.74
N GLU A 105 16.59 1.16 -12.80
CA GLU A 105 15.94 0.10 -12.00
C GLU A 105 14.94 0.63 -10.97
N TYR A 106 15.06 1.90 -10.60
CA TYR A 106 14.22 2.58 -9.60
C TYR A 106 13.36 3.69 -10.20
N ASN A 107 13.47 3.94 -11.51
CA ASN A 107 12.77 5.02 -12.18
C ASN A 107 11.43 4.55 -12.78
N GLU A 108 10.33 4.93 -12.14
CA GLU A 108 8.98 4.74 -12.70
C GLU A 108 8.45 6.00 -13.40
N ALA A 109 9.21 7.09 -13.40
CA ALA A 109 8.72 8.39 -13.83
C ALA A 109 8.40 8.45 -15.33
N GLU A 110 9.16 7.73 -16.16
CA GLU A 110 8.86 7.59 -17.59
C GLU A 110 7.46 6.99 -17.86
N TYR A 111 6.95 6.13 -16.96
CA TYR A 111 5.60 5.57 -17.07
C TYR A 111 4.56 6.56 -16.57
N ALA A 112 4.82 7.21 -15.43
CA ALA A 112 3.95 8.25 -14.88
C ALA A 112 3.75 9.40 -15.89
N LYS A 113 4.81 9.84 -16.56
CA LYS A 113 4.76 10.85 -17.61
C LYS A 113 3.83 10.47 -18.76
N LYS A 114 3.90 9.23 -19.25
CA LYS A 114 3.02 8.75 -20.33
C LYS A 114 1.56 8.77 -19.90
N VAL A 115 1.28 8.38 -18.66
CA VAL A 115 -0.07 8.44 -18.09
C VAL A 115 -0.54 9.89 -17.97
N ALA A 116 0.31 10.78 -17.47
CA ALA A 116 0.01 12.20 -17.34
C ALA A 116 -0.27 12.87 -18.69
N GLU A 117 0.52 12.57 -19.72
CA GLU A 117 0.32 13.04 -21.10
C GLU A 117 -0.99 12.53 -21.70
N TYR A 118 -1.28 11.23 -21.53
CA TYR A 118 -2.52 10.63 -21.99
C TYR A 118 -3.76 11.23 -21.34
N LEU A 119 -3.69 11.51 -20.03
CA LEU A 119 -4.79 12.09 -19.25
C LEU A 119 -4.85 13.62 -19.31
N GLY A 120 -3.85 14.29 -19.89
CA GLY A 120 -3.80 15.75 -19.98
C GLY A 120 -3.64 16.46 -18.62
N THR A 121 -2.93 15.86 -17.67
CA THR A 121 -2.73 16.44 -16.33
C THR A 121 -1.61 17.49 -16.30
N GLU A 122 -1.65 18.42 -15.34
CA GLU A 122 -0.55 19.36 -15.08
C GLU A 122 0.55 18.63 -14.28
N HIS A 123 1.52 18.05 -14.99
CA HIS A 123 2.50 17.13 -14.42
C HIS A 123 3.81 17.80 -14.02
N THR A 124 4.33 17.46 -12.83
CA THR A 124 5.66 17.88 -12.37
C THR A 124 6.50 16.66 -11.96
N GLU A 125 7.69 16.55 -12.56
CA GLU A 125 8.59 15.39 -12.44
C GLU A 125 10.07 15.81 -12.36
N PRO A 126 10.58 16.26 -11.19
CA PRO A 126 12.01 16.44 -10.99
C PRO A 126 12.68 15.08 -10.72
N TYR A 127 13.97 15.01 -11.04
CA TYR A 127 14.80 13.82 -10.82
C TYR A 127 15.65 14.02 -9.57
N CYS A 128 15.75 12.96 -8.76
CA CYS A 128 16.58 12.90 -7.57
C CYS A 128 17.86 12.11 -7.84
N THR A 129 18.98 12.63 -7.35
CA THR A 129 20.25 11.91 -7.33
C THR A 129 20.35 11.00 -6.09
N PRO A 130 21.19 9.96 -6.12
CA PRO A 130 21.46 9.15 -4.94
C PRO A 130 21.96 9.97 -3.74
N LYS A 131 22.77 11.00 -3.98
CA LYS A 131 23.29 11.87 -2.92
C LYS A 131 22.16 12.59 -2.18
N GLU A 132 21.25 13.21 -2.92
CA GLU A 132 20.07 13.88 -2.34
C GLU A 132 19.18 12.89 -1.59
N ALA A 133 19.03 11.66 -2.09
CA ALA A 133 18.31 10.60 -1.41
C ALA A 133 18.95 10.26 -0.04
N PHE A 134 20.28 10.10 0.01
CA PHE A 134 21.01 9.81 1.25
C PHE A 134 20.95 10.94 2.27
N GLU A 135 20.96 12.20 1.83
CA GLU A 135 20.89 13.38 2.69
C GLU A 135 19.55 13.52 3.44
N ILE A 136 18.52 12.78 3.03
CA ILE A 136 17.20 12.77 3.69
C ILE A 136 17.18 11.84 4.91
N ILE A 137 17.95 10.75 4.89
CA ILE A 137 17.90 9.69 5.91
C ILE A 137 18.06 10.24 7.34
N PRO A 138 18.97 11.19 7.63
CA PRO A 138 19.09 11.77 8.97
C PRO A 138 17.82 12.44 9.51
N LYS A 139 16.86 12.81 8.63
CA LYS A 139 15.60 13.44 9.01
C LYS A 139 14.50 12.44 9.39
N PHE A 140 14.68 11.16 9.11
CA PHE A 140 13.64 10.15 9.33
C PHE A 140 13.14 10.08 10.79
N PRO A 141 14.00 10.19 11.83
CA PRO A 141 13.50 10.21 13.21
C PRO A 141 12.61 11.41 13.55
N GLU A 142 12.69 12.50 12.78
CA GLU A 142 11.82 13.68 12.96
C GLU A 142 10.54 13.59 12.13
N ILE A 143 10.58 12.88 11.01
CA ILE A 143 9.44 12.71 10.09
C ILE A 143 8.53 11.58 10.54
N TYR A 144 9.13 10.49 11.03
CA TYR A 144 8.44 9.29 11.45
C TYR A 144 8.54 9.16 12.97
N ASP A 145 7.40 9.16 13.65
CA ASP A 145 7.30 8.98 15.10
C ASP A 145 7.71 7.57 15.58
N GLU A 146 8.04 6.67 14.66
CA GLU A 146 8.48 5.30 14.92
C GLU A 146 9.52 4.84 13.88
N PRO A 147 10.38 3.85 14.18
CA PRO A 147 11.33 3.31 13.20
C PRO A 147 10.63 2.84 11.92
N PHE A 148 10.86 3.55 10.82
CA PHE A 148 10.25 3.28 9.53
C PHE A 148 11.29 2.78 8.54
N GLY A 149 11.28 1.48 8.26
CA GLY A 149 12.28 0.76 7.47
C GLY A 149 11.85 0.45 6.03
N ASP A 150 10.96 1.26 5.44
CA ASP A 150 10.48 1.05 4.08
C ASP A 150 11.26 1.89 3.06
N SER A 151 11.65 1.28 1.93
CA SER A 151 12.38 1.97 0.86
C SER A 151 11.58 3.11 0.21
N SER A 152 10.25 3.08 0.32
CA SER A 152 9.36 4.14 -0.15
C SER A 152 9.45 5.43 0.66
N ALA A 153 10.08 5.42 1.84
CA ALA A 153 10.21 6.60 2.69
C ALA A 153 10.86 7.80 1.98
N ILE A 154 11.93 7.53 1.22
CA ILE A 154 12.67 8.54 0.45
C ILE A 154 11.80 9.15 -0.65
N PRO A 155 11.25 8.38 -1.61
CA PRO A 155 10.41 8.94 -2.67
C PRO A 155 9.16 9.62 -2.11
N THR A 156 8.53 9.09 -1.06
CA THR A 156 7.37 9.70 -0.41
C THR A 156 7.69 11.06 0.21
N TYR A 157 8.84 11.19 0.87
CA TYR A 157 9.30 12.49 1.36
C TYR A 157 9.52 13.50 0.22
N LEU A 158 10.22 13.06 -0.83
CA LEU A 158 10.57 13.92 -1.97
C LEU A 158 9.33 14.39 -2.74
N VAL A 159 8.39 13.50 -3.03
CA VAL A 159 7.16 13.85 -3.76
C VAL A 159 6.25 14.73 -2.89
N SER A 160 6.22 14.51 -1.58
CA SER A 160 5.49 15.38 -0.65
C SER A 160 6.11 16.78 -0.59
N LYS A 161 7.45 16.88 -0.54
CA LYS A 161 8.17 18.15 -0.59
C LYS A 161 7.91 18.89 -1.91
N LEU A 162 7.89 18.17 -3.03
CA LEU A 162 7.54 18.71 -4.34
C LEU A 162 6.11 19.23 -4.37
N ALA A 163 5.13 18.41 -4.02
CA ALA A 163 3.72 18.78 -4.03
C ALA A 163 3.47 20.00 -3.13
N ARG A 164 4.14 20.09 -1.98
CA ARG A 164 4.03 21.25 -1.07
C ARG A 164 4.39 22.59 -1.70
N SER A 165 5.19 22.60 -2.77
CA SER A 165 5.52 23.83 -3.50
C SER A 165 4.35 24.38 -4.33
N GLN A 166 3.32 23.57 -4.61
CA GLN A 166 2.20 23.92 -5.49
C GLN A 166 0.82 23.73 -4.86
N VAL A 167 0.66 22.74 -3.98
CA VAL A 167 -0.61 22.38 -3.34
C VAL A 167 -0.44 22.17 -1.84
N LYS A 168 -1.53 22.34 -1.09
CA LYS A 168 -1.54 22.07 0.36
C LYS A 168 -2.04 20.67 0.70
N VAL A 169 -2.83 20.07 -0.20
CA VAL A 169 -3.41 18.74 -0.06
C VAL A 169 -3.01 17.95 -1.29
N SER A 170 -2.59 16.70 -1.10
CA SER A 170 -2.34 15.76 -2.19
C SER A 170 -2.91 14.40 -1.82
N LEU A 171 -3.53 13.73 -2.78
CA LEU A 171 -4.02 12.37 -2.63
C LEU A 171 -2.93 11.37 -3.05
N SER A 172 -2.95 10.18 -2.47
CA SER A 172 -2.21 9.01 -2.91
C SER A 172 -3.18 7.85 -3.17
N ALA A 173 -2.71 6.85 -3.91
CA ALA A 173 -3.46 5.62 -4.16
C ALA A 173 -2.93 4.44 -3.31
N ASP A 174 -2.30 4.74 -2.16
CA ASP A 174 -1.84 3.70 -1.23
C ASP A 174 -3.02 2.89 -0.68
N GLY A 175 -2.78 1.61 -0.42
CA GLY A 175 -3.82 0.66 0.00
C GLY A 175 -4.37 -0.19 -1.15
N GLY A 176 -4.07 0.13 -2.41
CA GLY A 176 -4.53 -0.64 -3.57
C GLY A 176 -4.11 -2.11 -3.50
N ASP A 177 -2.82 -2.36 -3.25
CA ASP A 177 -2.28 -3.71 -3.10
C ASP A 177 -2.91 -4.50 -1.95
N GLU A 178 -3.18 -3.86 -0.80
CA GLU A 178 -3.83 -4.49 0.35
C GLU A 178 -5.29 -4.85 0.08
N GLN A 179 -6.04 -3.94 -0.56
CA GLN A 179 -7.47 -4.16 -0.85
C GLN A 179 -7.67 -5.18 -1.96
N PHE A 180 -6.81 -5.18 -2.99
CA PHE A 180 -6.97 -6.02 -4.20
C PHE A 180 -5.97 -7.17 -4.29
N CYS A 181 -5.25 -7.46 -3.22
CA CYS A 181 -4.24 -8.53 -3.16
C CYS A 181 -3.14 -8.38 -4.25
N GLY A 182 -2.68 -7.17 -4.52
CA GLY A 182 -1.72 -6.87 -5.60
C GLY A 182 -0.29 -7.35 -5.31
N TYR A 183 0.10 -7.52 -4.04
CA TYR A 183 1.41 -8.07 -3.73
C TYR A 183 1.56 -9.53 -4.15
N SER A 184 2.60 -9.80 -4.97
CA SER A 184 2.99 -11.15 -5.41
C SER A 184 3.10 -12.17 -4.26
N ARG A 185 3.53 -11.69 -3.08
CA ARG A 185 3.70 -12.49 -1.86
C ARG A 185 2.38 -13.11 -1.38
N TYR A 186 1.24 -12.42 -1.53
CA TYR A 186 -0.06 -12.96 -1.13
C TYR A 186 -0.40 -14.23 -1.92
N TRP A 187 -0.20 -14.20 -3.23
CA TRP A 187 -0.42 -15.36 -4.11
C TRP A 187 0.55 -16.50 -3.83
N LEU A 188 1.83 -16.19 -3.57
CA LEU A 188 2.83 -17.19 -3.21
C LEU A 188 2.48 -17.89 -1.88
N ILE A 189 2.11 -17.12 -0.86
CA ILE A 189 1.74 -17.64 0.47
C ILE A 189 0.45 -18.44 0.38
N SER A 190 -0.60 -17.90 -0.25
CA SER A 190 -1.88 -18.60 -0.44
C SER A 190 -1.71 -19.94 -1.15
N ASN A 191 -0.91 -19.98 -2.22
CA ASN A 191 -0.61 -21.22 -2.94
C ASN A 191 0.14 -22.24 -2.07
N ARG A 192 1.06 -21.80 -1.20
CA ARG A 192 1.75 -22.69 -0.26
C ARG A 192 0.80 -23.20 0.80
N ILE A 193 0.02 -22.33 1.43
CA ILE A 193 -0.98 -22.70 2.45
C ILE A 193 -1.95 -23.73 1.89
N ARG A 194 -2.49 -23.52 0.69
CA ARG A 194 -3.39 -24.48 0.01
C ARG A 194 -2.76 -25.85 -0.24
N LYS A 195 -1.45 -25.91 -0.51
CA LYS A 195 -0.73 -27.19 -0.65
C LYS A 195 -0.51 -27.86 0.70
N PHE A 196 -0.19 -27.09 1.73
CA PHE A 196 0.00 -27.60 3.10
C PHE A 196 -1.31 -28.06 3.74
N SER A 197 -2.43 -27.36 3.52
CA SER A 197 -3.74 -27.73 4.10
C SER A 197 -4.30 -29.05 3.55
N ARG A 198 -3.84 -29.48 2.37
CA ARG A 198 -4.18 -30.79 1.77
C ARG A 198 -3.42 -31.97 2.40
N LEU A 199 -2.47 -31.73 3.30
CA LEU A 199 -1.77 -32.80 4.02
C LEU A 199 -2.63 -33.31 5.19
N PRO A 200 -2.71 -34.64 5.41
CA PRO A 200 -3.66 -35.26 6.34
C PRO A 200 -3.44 -34.93 7.83
N PHE A 201 -2.40 -34.17 8.18
CA PHE A 201 -2.08 -33.76 9.56
C PHE A 201 -1.85 -32.25 9.72
N SER A 202 -2.25 -31.45 8.73
CA SER A 202 -2.03 -30.00 8.72
C SER A 202 -2.60 -29.27 9.95
N GLY A 203 -3.75 -29.74 10.47
CA GLY A 203 -4.37 -29.20 11.69
C GLY A 203 -3.66 -29.56 13.01
N LEU A 204 -2.82 -30.61 13.04
CA LEU A 204 -1.96 -30.91 14.19
C LEU A 204 -0.69 -30.05 14.16
N ILE A 205 -0.18 -29.75 12.96
CA ILE A 205 0.98 -28.86 12.76
C ILE A 205 0.63 -27.40 13.06
N SER A 206 -0.57 -26.93 12.72
CA SER A 206 -0.99 -25.56 13.06
C SER A 206 -1.08 -25.35 14.57
N LYS A 207 -1.67 -26.31 15.30
CA LYS A 207 -1.75 -26.26 16.77
C LYS A 207 -0.40 -26.34 17.46
N SER A 208 0.59 -27.01 16.86
CA SER A 208 1.94 -27.04 17.42
C SER A 208 2.73 -25.76 17.11
N LEU A 209 2.43 -25.07 15.99
CA LEU A 209 3.03 -23.76 15.68
C LEU A 209 2.59 -22.67 16.66
N ASP A 210 1.36 -22.71 17.17
CA ASP A 210 0.90 -21.78 18.22
C ASP A 210 1.65 -21.96 19.55
N VAL A 211 2.26 -23.14 19.76
CA VAL A 211 3.07 -23.48 20.95
C VAL A 211 4.55 -23.09 20.76
N VAL A 212 5.00 -22.96 19.51
CA VAL A 212 6.37 -22.52 19.22
C VAL A 212 6.43 -21.00 19.32
N HIS A 213 7.00 -20.51 20.41
CA HIS A 213 7.27 -19.09 20.61
C HIS A 213 7.96 -18.50 19.37
N PRO A 214 7.55 -17.33 18.86
CA PRO A 214 8.11 -16.73 17.63
C PRO A 214 9.64 -16.61 17.65
N ASP A 215 10.24 -16.41 18.82
CA ASP A 215 11.70 -16.34 19.02
C ASP A 215 12.42 -17.66 18.67
N LEU A 216 11.84 -18.82 19.01
CA LEU A 216 12.39 -20.14 18.67
C LEU A 216 12.36 -20.39 17.16
N ALA A 217 11.34 -19.86 16.48
CA ALA A 217 11.24 -19.90 15.02
C ALA A 217 12.20 -18.90 14.34
N GLN A 218 12.67 -17.88 15.05
CA GLN A 218 13.67 -16.92 14.58
C GLN A 218 15.10 -17.49 14.75
N ASP A 219 15.39 -18.15 15.87
CA ASP A 219 16.67 -18.83 16.12
C ASP A 219 16.93 -20.01 15.16
N LEU A 220 15.89 -20.82 14.87
CA LEU A 220 15.98 -21.88 13.86
C LEU A 220 16.20 -21.34 12.44
N ARG A 221 15.78 -20.10 12.16
CA ARG A 221 16.04 -19.41 10.89
C ARG A 221 17.48 -18.87 10.84
N HIS A 222 18.01 -18.37 11.95
CA HIS A 222 19.41 -17.93 12.03
C HIS A 222 20.41 -19.10 11.90
N PHE A 223 20.10 -20.28 12.43
CA PHE A 223 20.99 -21.45 12.31
C PHE A 223 21.09 -22.03 10.89
N LYS A 224 20.13 -21.74 10.00
CA LYS A 224 20.09 -22.24 8.61
C LYS A 224 20.30 -21.19 7.53
N THR A 225 20.48 -19.92 7.88
CA THR A 225 20.65 -18.84 6.91
C THR A 225 22.13 -18.61 6.62
N ASN A 226 22.63 -19.41 5.70
CA ASN A 226 23.77 -19.03 4.89
C ASN A 226 23.36 -17.74 4.15
N THR A 227 23.85 -16.59 4.59
CA THR A 227 23.45 -15.21 4.20
C THR A 227 23.45 -14.98 2.69
N ALA A 228 24.17 -15.80 1.93
CA ALA A 228 24.15 -15.85 0.46
C ALA A 228 22.80 -16.29 -0.15
N LYS A 229 22.01 -17.13 0.53
CA LYS A 229 20.70 -17.61 0.01
C LYS A 229 19.59 -16.59 0.17
N ILE A 230 19.59 -15.77 1.22
CA ILE A 230 18.59 -14.69 1.41
C ILE A 230 18.78 -13.62 0.34
N HIS A 231 20.02 -13.19 0.08
CA HIS A 231 20.30 -12.25 -1.01
C HIS A 231 19.90 -12.79 -2.39
N LYS A 232 20.09 -14.10 -2.62
CA LYS A 232 19.64 -14.77 -3.85
C LYS A 232 18.12 -14.85 -3.95
N PHE A 233 17.42 -15.08 -2.82
CA PHE A 233 15.96 -15.10 -2.76
C PHE A 233 15.35 -13.72 -2.95
N GLN A 234 15.88 -12.67 -2.30
CA GLN A 234 15.47 -11.29 -2.52
C GLN A 234 15.71 -10.86 -3.97
N ARG A 235 16.86 -11.19 -4.58
CA ARG A 235 17.10 -10.96 -6.01
C ARG A 235 16.16 -11.75 -6.92
N GLN A 236 15.74 -12.96 -6.53
CA GLN A 236 14.78 -13.75 -7.30
C GLN A 236 13.35 -13.21 -7.19
N VAL A 237 12.94 -12.73 -6.01
CA VAL A 237 11.65 -12.07 -5.82
C VAL A 237 11.63 -10.75 -6.60
N TYR A 238 12.69 -9.95 -6.53
CA TYR A 238 12.83 -8.72 -7.30
C TYR A 238 12.85 -8.97 -8.82
N LYS A 239 13.51 -10.05 -9.29
CA LYS A 239 13.43 -10.48 -10.69
C LYS A 239 12.05 -10.99 -11.09
N ALA A 240 11.35 -11.70 -10.21
CA ALA A 240 10.00 -12.19 -10.47
C ALA A 240 8.99 -11.03 -10.54
N GLU A 241 9.16 -10.00 -9.72
CA GLU A 241 8.39 -8.75 -9.80
C GLU A 241 8.66 -7.97 -11.10
N LYS A 242 9.92 -7.95 -11.59
CA LYS A 242 10.27 -7.38 -12.90
C LYS A 242 9.72 -8.19 -14.08
N CYS A 243 9.66 -9.52 -13.99
CA CYS A 243 9.12 -10.39 -15.05
C CYS A 243 7.59 -10.42 -15.10
N ALA A 244 6.89 -10.02 -14.03
CA ALA A 244 5.44 -9.91 -14.01
C ALA A 244 4.89 -8.58 -14.57
N LYS A 245 5.78 -7.65 -14.98
CA LYS A 245 5.45 -6.36 -15.63
C LYS A 245 5.63 -6.40 -17.16
N ILE A 246 5.42 -7.54 -17.83
CA ILE A 246 5.32 -7.64 -19.31
C ILE A 246 3.90 -8.05 -19.67
#